data_AF-A0A2N2G2Q0-F1
#
_entry.id   AF-A0A2N2G2Q0-F1
#
_cell.length_a   1.000
_cell.length_b   1.000
_cell.length_c   1.000
_cell.angle_alpha   90.00
_cell.angle_beta   90.00
_cell.angle_gamma   90.00
#
_symmetry.space_group_name_H-M   'P 1'
#
loop_
_entity.id
_entity.type
_entity.pdbx_description
1 polymer ?
#
loop_
_entity_poly.entity_id
_entity_poly.type
_entity_poly.pdbx_seq_one_letter_code
_entity_poly.pdbx_strand_id
1 'polypeptide(L)'
;MLSKLSIKQKLILIMSIPLAIVILLAAKLTYDSYLNTQGLKKLEKVVVLSTKIGALVHETQKERGMTAGFLGSAGQKFKTELPYQREETSKRAEELFGFLNNFDKTLYGEEFNQNLTAALEELKKISDIRNSVSNLAIPAGKAIGYYTNTNTKLLNMTGTIAKLSNSAKVSQDIVAYMNFLLSKERAGIERAVGSNTFAAKTFASGMYVKYLGLVNEQKIFFDAFFMYAGDNQTFFNEKINHPVINEIQQMRELLL
;
A
#
# COMPACT_ATOMS: atom_id res chain seq x y z
N MET A 1 -51.66 42.99 3.97
CA MET A 1 -52.14 41.67 4.48
C MET A 1 -51.70 41.36 5.91
N LEU A 2 -50.50 41.79 6.37
CA LEU A 2 -50.03 41.57 7.75
C LEU A 2 -50.77 42.38 8.85
N SER A 3 -51.50 43.45 8.47
CA SER A 3 -52.21 44.33 9.40
C SER A 3 -53.52 43.76 9.94
N LYS A 4 -54.10 42.71 9.31
CA LYS A 4 -55.35 42.05 9.73
C LYS A 4 -55.14 40.83 10.65
N LEU A 5 -53.88 40.48 10.95
CA LEU A 5 -53.56 39.32 11.78
C LEU A 5 -53.70 39.64 13.28
N SER A 6 -54.26 38.69 14.04
CA SER A 6 -54.31 38.80 15.50
C SER A 6 -52.89 38.74 16.11
N ILE A 7 -52.73 39.28 17.31
CA ILE A 7 -51.44 39.30 18.03
C ILE A 7 -50.83 37.88 18.12
N LYS A 8 -51.67 36.87 18.37
CA LYS A 8 -51.28 35.45 18.40
C LYS A 8 -50.68 34.98 17.07
N GLN A 9 -51.28 35.36 15.93
CA GLN A 9 -50.79 34.98 14.61
C GLN A 9 -49.45 35.66 14.28
N LYS A 10 -49.26 36.93 14.68
CA LYS A 10 -47.99 37.64 14.49
C LYS A 10 -46.86 36.98 15.29
N LEU A 11 -47.12 36.60 16.55
CA LEU A 11 -46.17 35.86 17.39
C LEU A 11 -45.80 34.51 16.77
N ILE A 12 -46.78 33.73 16.30
CA ILE A 12 -46.53 32.44 15.64
C ILE A 12 -45.67 32.63 14.38
N LEU A 13 -45.95 33.65 13.56
CA LEU A 13 -45.19 33.92 12.33
C LEU A 13 -43.73 34.33 12.61
N ILE A 14 -43.50 35.11 13.67
CA ILE A 14 -42.15 35.50 14.09
C ILE A 14 -41.36 34.29 14.62
N MET A 15 -42.02 33.38 15.33
CA MET A 15 -41.39 32.17 15.87
C MET A 15 -41.21 31.06 14.82
N SER A 16 -42.06 31.00 13.78
CA SER A 16 -41.98 29.97 12.74
C SER A 16 -40.76 30.13 11.84
N ILE A 17 -40.28 31.37 11.62
CA ILE A 17 -39.10 31.62 10.79
C ILE A 17 -37.82 31.04 11.42
N PRO A 18 -37.43 31.36 12.68
CA PRO A 18 -36.30 30.72 13.35
C PRO A 18 -36.46 29.20 13.46
N LEU A 19 -37.67 28.71 13.73
CA LEU A 19 -37.92 27.27 13.84
C LEU A 19 -37.70 26.56 12.49
N ALA A 20 -38.16 27.14 11.38
CA ALA A 20 -37.93 26.60 10.04
C ALA A 20 -36.43 26.57 9.70
N ILE A 21 -35.67 27.62 10.06
CA ILE A 21 -34.21 27.65 9.88
C ILE A 21 -33.54 26.52 10.68
N VAL A 22 -33.91 26.34 11.94
CA VAL A 22 -33.37 25.27 12.79
C VAL A 22 -33.69 23.89 12.20
N ILE A 23 -34.91 23.67 11.73
CA ILE A 23 -35.31 22.41 11.08
C ILE A 23 -34.49 22.15 9.82
N LEU A 24 -34.32 23.17 8.96
CA LEU A 24 -33.51 23.04 7.74
C LEU A 24 -32.04 22.75 8.04
N LEU A 25 -31.47 23.42 9.05
CA LEU A 25 -30.10 23.16 9.50
C LEU A 25 -29.97 21.73 10.08
N ALA A 26 -30.90 21.30 10.92
CA ALA A 26 -30.90 19.96 11.48
C ALA A 26 -31.04 18.89 10.38
N ALA A 27 -31.92 19.11 9.41
CA ALA A 27 -32.07 18.22 8.25
C ALA A 27 -30.77 18.15 7.43
N LYS A 28 -30.14 19.29 7.15
CA LYS A 28 -28.84 19.35 6.45
C LYS A 28 -27.76 18.61 7.23
N LEU A 29 -27.60 18.89 8.52
CA LEU A 29 -26.60 18.24 9.37
C LEU A 29 -26.81 16.71 9.45
N THR A 30 -28.06 16.28 9.52
CA THR A 30 -28.41 14.85 9.53
C THR A 30 -28.08 14.20 8.17
N TYR A 31 -28.38 14.87 7.07
CA TYR A 31 -28.06 14.40 5.73
C TYR A 31 -26.55 14.32 5.48
N ASP A 32 -25.80 15.36 5.86
CA ASP A 32 -24.33 15.39 5.78
C ASP A 32 -23.70 14.28 6.65
N SER A 33 -24.23 14.07 7.86
CA SER A 33 -23.81 12.97 8.76
C SER A 33 -24.08 11.59 8.16
N TYR A 34 -25.24 11.41 7.52
CA TYR A 34 -25.58 10.18 6.80
C TYR A 34 -24.62 9.91 5.64
N LEU A 35 -24.35 10.92 4.80
CA LEU A 35 -23.38 10.80 3.70
C LEU A 35 -21.97 10.49 4.20
N ASN A 36 -21.54 11.13 5.29
CA ASN A 36 -20.24 10.87 5.91
C ASN A 36 -20.14 9.42 6.40
N THR A 37 -21.19 8.90 7.04
CA THR A 37 -21.25 7.51 7.51
C THR A 37 -21.15 6.51 6.35
N GLN A 38 -21.82 6.78 5.22
CA GLN A 38 -21.70 5.95 4.03
C GLN A 38 -20.30 6.03 3.41
N GLY A 39 -19.68 7.21 3.41
CA GLY A 39 -18.29 7.40 3.01
C GLY A 39 -17.33 6.57 3.85
N LEU A 40 -17.51 6.55 5.17
CA LEU A 40 -16.69 5.75 6.10
C LEU A 40 -16.80 4.24 5.83
N LYS A 41 -18.00 3.72 5.53
CA LYS A 41 -18.18 2.30 5.17
C LYS A 41 -17.46 1.93 3.88
N LYS A 42 -17.50 2.80 2.86
CA LYS A 42 -16.74 2.59 1.62
C LYS A 42 -15.24 2.61 1.88
N LEU A 43 -14.78 3.55 2.70
CA LEU A 43 -13.39 3.70 3.07
C LEU A 43 -12.87 2.49 3.86
N GLU A 44 -13.64 1.98 4.81
CA GLU A 44 -13.32 0.77 5.59
C GLU A 44 -12.98 -0.41 4.66
N LYS A 45 -13.82 -0.67 3.65
CA LYS A 45 -13.56 -1.75 2.67
C LYS A 45 -12.25 -1.57 1.93
N VAL A 46 -11.91 -0.34 1.55
CA VAL A 46 -10.67 -0.07 0.83
C VAL A 46 -9.45 -0.10 1.76
N VAL A 47 -9.60 0.31 3.02
CA VAL A 47 -8.55 0.12 4.04
C VAL A 47 -8.28 -1.37 4.25
N VAL A 48 -9.33 -2.20 4.40
CA VAL A 48 -9.15 -3.66 4.48
C VAL A 48 -8.47 -4.21 3.23
N LEU A 49 -8.86 -3.74 2.03
CA LEU A 49 -8.17 -4.09 0.78
C LEU A 49 -6.68 -3.73 0.83
N SER A 50 -6.32 -2.54 1.33
CA SER A 50 -4.93 -2.08 1.45
C SER A 50 -4.09 -2.98 2.37
N THR A 51 -4.68 -3.46 3.46
CA THR A 51 -3.99 -4.40 4.37
C THR A 51 -3.75 -5.75 3.71
N LYS A 52 -4.71 -6.27 2.94
CA LYS A 52 -4.56 -7.52 2.16
C LYS A 52 -3.51 -7.38 1.07
N ILE A 53 -3.51 -6.25 0.36
CA ILE A 53 -2.48 -5.92 -0.62
C ILE A 53 -1.11 -5.84 0.04
N GLY A 54 -0.96 -5.15 1.18
CA GLY A 54 0.30 -5.04 1.90
C GLY A 54 0.83 -6.40 2.38
N ALA A 55 -0.05 -7.27 2.85
CA ALA A 55 0.30 -8.64 3.23
C ALA A 55 0.78 -9.46 2.02
N LEU A 56 0.08 -9.38 0.88
CA LEU A 56 0.49 -10.05 -0.35
C LEU A 56 1.85 -9.53 -0.85
N VAL A 57 2.03 -8.19 -0.89
CA VAL A 57 3.29 -7.55 -1.30
C VAL A 57 4.45 -8.04 -0.44
N HIS A 58 4.25 -8.22 0.86
CA HIS A 58 5.29 -8.75 1.73
C HIS A 58 5.74 -10.16 1.32
N GLU A 59 4.79 -11.05 1.04
CA GLU A 59 5.08 -12.43 0.64
C GLU A 59 5.71 -12.48 -0.76
N THR A 60 5.23 -11.67 -1.71
CA THR A 60 5.85 -11.58 -3.04
C THR A 60 7.25 -10.96 -2.99
N GLN A 61 7.53 -10.04 -2.07
CA GLN A 61 8.90 -9.52 -1.82
C GLN A 61 9.85 -10.64 -1.35
N LYS A 62 9.38 -11.50 -0.44
CA LYS A 62 10.14 -12.67 0.05
C LYS A 62 10.36 -13.66 -1.09
N GLU A 63 9.31 -14.00 -1.84
CA GLU A 63 9.38 -14.91 -2.99
C GLU A 63 10.32 -14.40 -4.10
N ARG A 64 10.30 -13.10 -4.39
CA ARG A 64 11.25 -12.47 -5.31
C ARG A 64 12.70 -12.69 -4.87
N GLY A 65 12.99 -12.48 -3.59
CA GLY A 65 14.32 -12.67 -3.02
C GLY A 65 14.80 -14.11 -3.13
N MET A 66 13.96 -15.07 -2.78
CA MET A 66 14.27 -16.50 -2.90
C MET A 66 14.39 -16.95 -4.36
N THR A 67 13.55 -16.42 -5.25
CA THR A 67 13.66 -16.65 -6.70
C THR A 67 14.99 -16.15 -7.26
N ALA A 68 15.43 -14.96 -6.84
CA ALA A 68 16.73 -14.43 -7.24
C ALA A 68 17.88 -15.34 -6.78
N GLY A 69 17.83 -15.81 -5.53
CA GLY A 69 18.83 -16.74 -5.00
C GLY A 69 18.81 -18.12 -5.67
N PHE A 70 17.62 -18.64 -5.97
CA PHE A 70 17.45 -19.92 -6.68
C PHE A 70 18.01 -19.84 -8.11
N LEU A 71 17.61 -18.84 -8.89
CA LEU A 71 18.12 -18.66 -10.26
C LEU A 71 19.62 -18.31 -10.29
N GLY A 72 20.08 -17.45 -9.39
CA GLY A 72 21.49 -17.06 -9.29
C GLY A 72 22.43 -18.20 -8.87
N SER A 73 21.89 -19.26 -8.28
CA SER A 73 22.62 -20.47 -7.90
C SER A 73 22.34 -21.66 -8.83
N ALA A 74 21.74 -21.43 -10.00
CA ALA A 74 21.33 -22.49 -10.93
C ALA A 74 20.47 -23.59 -10.26
N GLY A 75 19.60 -23.20 -9.34
CA GLY A 75 18.68 -24.08 -8.62
C GLY A 75 19.24 -24.76 -7.37
N GLN A 76 20.47 -24.43 -6.95
CA GLN A 76 21.11 -25.10 -5.81
C GLN A 76 20.68 -24.51 -4.45
N LYS A 77 20.51 -23.18 -4.34
CA LYS A 77 20.06 -22.50 -3.11
C LYS A 77 18.55 -22.28 -3.13
N PHE A 78 17.93 -22.19 -1.95
CA PHE A 78 16.48 -21.96 -1.77
C PHE A 78 15.58 -23.06 -2.35
N LYS A 79 16.11 -24.25 -2.65
CA LYS A 79 15.33 -25.36 -3.23
C LYS A 79 14.22 -25.84 -2.30
N THR A 80 14.44 -25.76 -0.99
CA THR A 80 13.50 -26.17 0.06
C THR A 80 12.59 -25.04 0.52
N GLU A 81 13.12 -23.82 0.59
CA GLU A 81 12.42 -22.64 1.13
C GLU A 81 11.50 -22.00 0.09
N LEU A 82 11.88 -22.00 -1.19
CA LEU A 82 11.09 -21.35 -2.25
C LEU A 82 9.70 -21.99 -2.43
N PRO A 83 9.53 -23.33 -2.43
CA PRO A 83 8.20 -23.94 -2.45
C PRO A 83 7.31 -23.50 -1.28
N TYR A 84 7.84 -23.53 -0.05
CA TYR A 84 7.11 -23.07 1.13
C TYR A 84 6.70 -21.59 1.00
N GLN A 85 7.62 -20.75 0.53
CA GLN A 85 7.31 -19.34 0.32
C GLN A 85 6.23 -19.12 -0.75
N ARG A 86 6.19 -19.96 -1.79
CA ARG A 86 5.15 -19.89 -2.82
C ARG A 86 3.77 -20.19 -2.25
N GLU A 87 3.66 -21.14 -1.32
CA GLU A 87 2.41 -21.46 -0.61
C GLU A 87 1.93 -20.26 0.21
N GLU A 88 2.82 -19.64 0.98
CA GLU A 88 2.48 -18.44 1.76
C GLU A 88 2.01 -17.28 0.85
N THR A 89 2.68 -17.04 -0.28
CA THR A 89 2.23 -16.07 -1.28
C THR A 89 0.88 -16.45 -1.88
N SER A 90 0.66 -17.72 -2.24
CA SER A 90 -0.61 -18.20 -2.81
C SER A 90 -1.75 -17.99 -1.83
N LYS A 91 -1.56 -18.31 -0.56
CA LYS A 91 -2.54 -18.07 0.51
C LYS A 91 -2.95 -16.59 0.58
N ARG A 92 -1.99 -15.67 0.53
CA ARG A 92 -2.32 -14.23 0.52
C ARG A 92 -3.01 -13.77 -0.76
N ALA A 93 -2.67 -14.37 -1.90
CA ALA A 93 -3.35 -14.11 -3.15
C ALA A 93 -4.82 -14.59 -3.10
N GLU A 94 -5.05 -15.79 -2.58
CA GLU A 94 -6.40 -16.35 -2.37
C GLU A 94 -7.23 -15.50 -1.41
N GLU A 95 -6.66 -15.05 -0.28
CA GLU A 95 -7.33 -14.12 0.64
C GLU A 95 -7.73 -12.81 -0.07
N LEU A 96 -6.87 -12.27 -0.93
CA LEU A 96 -7.15 -11.07 -1.70
C LEU A 96 -8.27 -11.31 -2.72
N PHE A 97 -8.18 -12.37 -3.53
CA PHE A 97 -9.20 -12.70 -4.52
C PHE A 97 -10.55 -13.02 -3.85
N GLY A 98 -10.55 -13.76 -2.74
CA GLY A 98 -11.75 -14.06 -1.97
C GLY A 98 -12.42 -12.81 -1.42
N PHE A 99 -11.65 -11.84 -0.91
CA PHE A 99 -12.18 -10.54 -0.50
C PHE A 99 -12.79 -9.78 -1.68
N LEU A 100 -12.14 -9.82 -2.84
CA LEU A 100 -12.58 -9.10 -4.05
C LEU A 100 -13.87 -9.66 -4.66
N ASN A 101 -14.26 -10.90 -4.37
CA ASN A 101 -15.53 -11.47 -4.84
C ASN A 101 -16.76 -10.71 -4.32
N ASN A 102 -16.66 -10.13 -3.12
CA ASN A 102 -17.72 -9.33 -2.51
C ASN A 102 -17.40 -7.82 -2.50
N PHE A 103 -16.40 -7.41 -3.29
CA PHE A 103 -15.96 -6.03 -3.36
C PHE A 103 -16.63 -5.33 -4.55
N ASP A 104 -17.55 -4.41 -4.24
CA ASP A 104 -18.24 -3.64 -5.27
C ASP A 104 -17.34 -2.52 -5.83
N LYS A 105 -16.68 -2.83 -6.95
CA LYS A 105 -15.81 -1.91 -7.69
C LYS A 105 -16.54 -0.68 -8.22
N THR A 106 -17.86 -0.75 -8.43
CA THR A 106 -18.65 0.36 -8.99
C THR A 106 -18.76 1.56 -8.04
N LEU A 107 -18.50 1.34 -6.76
CA LEU A 107 -18.52 2.38 -5.74
C LEU A 107 -17.29 3.31 -5.78
N TYR A 108 -16.31 3.00 -6.63
CA TYR A 108 -15.01 3.67 -6.71
C TYR A 108 -14.75 4.22 -8.11
N GLY A 109 -13.88 5.24 -8.20
CA GLY A 109 -13.58 5.92 -9.45
C GLY A 109 -12.85 5.05 -10.49
N GLU A 110 -12.86 5.50 -11.74
CA GLU A 110 -12.26 4.76 -12.85
C GLU A 110 -10.74 4.51 -12.66
N GLU A 111 -9.99 5.52 -12.20
CA GLU A 111 -8.55 5.41 -11.90
C GLU A 111 -8.26 4.26 -10.91
N PHE A 112 -9.06 4.14 -9.85
CA PHE A 112 -8.96 3.07 -8.86
C PHE A 112 -9.19 1.70 -9.51
N ASN A 113 -10.24 1.58 -10.31
CA ASN A 113 -10.64 0.32 -10.95
C ASN A 113 -9.65 -0.15 -12.02
N GLN A 114 -9.09 0.77 -12.80
CA GLN A 114 -8.04 0.47 -13.78
C GLN A 114 -6.76 0.00 -13.09
N ASN A 115 -6.32 0.67 -12.03
CA ASN A 115 -5.14 0.28 -11.26
C ASN A 115 -5.32 -1.09 -10.59
N LEU A 116 -6.48 -1.33 -9.98
CA LEU A 116 -6.80 -2.62 -9.38
C LEU A 116 -6.77 -3.74 -10.43
N THR A 117 -7.40 -3.52 -11.58
CA THR A 117 -7.44 -4.50 -12.67
C THR A 117 -6.04 -4.79 -13.19
N ALA A 118 -5.22 -3.76 -13.44
CA ALA A 118 -3.84 -3.94 -13.91
C ALA A 118 -2.97 -4.72 -12.92
N ALA A 119 -3.14 -4.51 -11.61
CA ALA A 119 -2.43 -5.27 -10.58
C ALA A 119 -2.86 -6.75 -10.55
N LEU A 120 -4.16 -7.02 -10.66
CA LEU A 120 -4.70 -8.38 -10.65
C LEU A 120 -4.31 -9.17 -11.90
N GLU A 121 -4.32 -8.54 -13.08
CA GLU A 121 -3.88 -9.18 -14.33
C GLU A 121 -2.40 -9.55 -14.29
N GLU A 122 -1.55 -8.73 -13.65
CA GLU A 122 -0.14 -9.08 -13.47
C GLU A 122 0.02 -10.24 -12.48
N LEU A 123 -0.75 -10.24 -11.38
CA LEU A 123 -0.72 -11.29 -10.37
C LEU A 123 -1.17 -12.65 -10.93
N LYS A 124 -2.13 -12.68 -11.86
CA LYS A 124 -2.59 -13.93 -12.52
C LYS A 124 -1.47 -14.69 -13.24
N LYS A 125 -0.42 -14.00 -13.69
CA LYS A 125 0.74 -14.59 -14.38
C LYS A 125 1.71 -15.31 -13.45
N ILE A 126 1.50 -15.26 -12.12
CA ILE A 126 2.48 -15.73 -11.14
C ILE A 126 2.81 -17.22 -11.31
N SER A 127 1.81 -18.04 -11.67
CA SER A 127 2.00 -19.48 -11.89
C SER A 127 2.93 -19.77 -13.07
N ASP A 128 2.77 -19.06 -14.19
CA ASP A 128 3.61 -19.24 -15.39
C ASP A 128 5.06 -18.81 -15.11
N ILE A 129 5.23 -17.72 -14.37
CA ILE A 129 6.54 -17.27 -13.92
C ILE A 129 7.17 -18.31 -12.99
N ARG A 130 6.43 -18.84 -12.00
CA ARG A 130 6.92 -19.88 -11.08
C ARG A 130 7.37 -21.13 -11.83
N ASN A 131 6.61 -21.58 -12.82
CA ASN A 131 6.96 -22.72 -13.67
C ASN A 131 8.25 -22.45 -14.46
N SER A 132 8.36 -21.27 -15.07
CA SER A 132 9.56 -20.87 -15.80
C SER A 132 10.79 -20.79 -14.89
N VAL A 133 10.62 -20.30 -13.65
CA VAL A 133 11.67 -20.25 -12.63
C VAL A 133 12.10 -21.66 -12.23
N SER A 134 11.16 -22.55 -11.93
CA SER A 134 11.44 -23.93 -11.52
C SER A 134 12.21 -24.73 -12.58
N ASN A 135 11.91 -24.48 -13.85
CA ASN A 135 12.60 -25.11 -14.98
C ASN A 135 13.89 -24.39 -15.40
N LEU A 136 14.31 -23.33 -14.68
CA LEU A 136 15.43 -22.46 -15.06
C LEU A 136 15.30 -21.88 -16.49
N ALA A 137 14.07 -21.78 -17.00
CA ALA A 137 13.74 -21.37 -18.37
C ALA A 137 13.58 -19.85 -18.52
N ILE A 138 13.74 -19.08 -17.44
CA ILE A 138 13.65 -17.62 -17.44
C ILE A 138 14.93 -17.00 -16.86
N PRO A 139 15.51 -15.98 -17.52
CA PRO A 139 16.62 -15.23 -16.96
C PRO A 139 16.25 -14.57 -15.62
N ALA A 140 17.17 -14.59 -14.66
CA ALA A 140 16.97 -14.01 -13.32
C ALA A 140 16.46 -12.57 -13.36
N GLY A 141 17.04 -11.72 -14.21
CA GLY A 141 16.60 -10.33 -14.37
C GLY A 141 15.13 -10.18 -14.80
N LYS A 142 14.64 -11.06 -15.68
CA LYS A 142 13.23 -11.05 -16.12
C LYS A 142 12.28 -11.48 -14.99
N ALA A 143 12.63 -12.55 -14.27
CA ALA A 143 11.83 -13.01 -13.13
C ALA A 143 11.77 -11.95 -12.00
N ILE A 144 12.91 -11.37 -11.64
CA ILE A 144 12.99 -10.30 -10.63
C ILE A 144 12.22 -9.05 -11.08
N GLY A 145 12.31 -8.71 -12.37
CA GLY A 145 11.56 -7.62 -12.99
C GLY A 145 10.04 -7.82 -12.88
N TYR A 146 9.54 -9.02 -13.16
CA TYR A 146 8.13 -9.37 -12.99
C TYR A 146 7.63 -9.11 -11.57
N TYR A 147 8.31 -9.66 -10.55
CA TYR A 147 7.88 -9.47 -9.16
C TYR A 147 7.97 -8.00 -8.74
N THR A 148 9.00 -7.28 -9.18
CA THR A 148 9.15 -5.84 -8.88
C THR A 148 8.02 -5.01 -9.50
N ASN A 149 7.64 -5.32 -10.75
CA ASN A 149 6.50 -4.69 -11.42
C ASN A 149 5.17 -5.02 -10.73
N THR A 150 4.95 -6.28 -10.36
CA THR A 150 3.76 -6.74 -9.62
C THR A 150 3.64 -6.01 -8.30
N ASN A 151 4.72 -5.95 -7.50
CA ASN A 151 4.75 -5.22 -6.23
C ASN A 151 4.47 -3.73 -6.43
N THR A 152 5.03 -3.12 -7.48
CA THR A 152 4.81 -1.69 -7.77
C THR A 152 3.34 -1.41 -8.09
N LYS A 153 2.69 -2.24 -8.92
CA LYS A 153 1.26 -2.09 -9.24
C LYS A 153 0.37 -2.26 -8.00
N LEU A 154 0.66 -3.26 -7.18
CA LEU A 154 -0.02 -3.49 -5.91
C LEU A 154 0.16 -2.31 -4.95
N LEU A 155 1.37 -1.76 -4.81
CA LEU A 155 1.63 -0.61 -3.94
C LEU A 155 0.98 0.68 -4.45
N ASN A 156 1.01 0.93 -5.77
CA ASN A 156 0.34 2.09 -6.37
C ASN A 156 -1.17 2.09 -6.09
N MET A 157 -1.77 0.90 -5.97
CA MET A 157 -3.15 0.76 -5.57
C MET A 157 -3.43 1.44 -4.22
N THR A 158 -2.51 1.27 -3.25
CA THR A 158 -2.66 1.86 -1.92
C THR A 158 -2.68 3.39 -1.92
N GLY A 159 -2.03 4.04 -2.89
CA GLY A 159 -2.04 5.50 -3.03
C GLY A 159 -3.37 6.08 -3.52
N THR A 160 -4.13 5.34 -4.34
CA THR A 160 -5.45 5.80 -4.78
C THR A 160 -6.47 5.81 -3.64
N ILE A 161 -6.23 5.03 -2.59
CA ILE A 161 -7.11 4.90 -1.42
C ILE A 161 -7.16 6.21 -0.62
N ALA A 162 -6.03 6.91 -0.49
CA ALA A 162 -5.96 8.17 0.23
C ALA A 162 -6.90 9.25 -0.35
N LYS A 163 -7.15 9.19 -1.68
CA LYS A 163 -8.05 10.12 -2.39
C LYS A 163 -9.54 9.86 -2.10
N LEU A 164 -9.89 8.69 -1.58
CA LEU A 164 -11.28 8.29 -1.35
C LEU A 164 -11.82 8.71 0.03
N SER A 165 -10.94 9.16 0.94
CA SER A 165 -11.31 9.55 2.30
C SER A 165 -11.69 11.03 2.39
N ASN A 166 -12.83 11.31 3.02
CA ASN A 166 -13.25 12.67 3.39
C ASN A 166 -12.68 13.12 4.76
N SER A 167 -11.99 12.22 5.48
CA SER A 167 -11.36 12.53 6.76
C SER A 167 -9.87 12.81 6.57
N ALA A 168 -9.44 14.02 6.93
CA ALA A 168 -8.04 14.41 6.84
C ALA A 168 -7.12 13.47 7.63
N LYS A 169 -7.54 13.07 8.84
CA LYS A 169 -6.77 12.15 9.69
C LYS A 169 -6.59 10.77 9.03
N VAL A 170 -7.68 10.19 8.51
CA VAL A 170 -7.59 8.88 7.85
C VAL A 170 -6.77 8.96 6.58
N SER A 171 -6.89 10.03 5.81
CA SER A 171 -6.04 10.25 4.62
C SER A 171 -4.55 10.33 5.00
N GLN A 172 -4.21 11.03 6.08
CA GLN A 172 -2.84 11.09 6.60
C GLN A 172 -2.32 9.71 7.03
N ASP A 173 -3.13 8.93 7.75
CA ASP A 173 -2.75 7.58 8.20
C ASP A 173 -2.52 6.64 7.00
N ILE A 174 -3.35 6.72 5.95
CA ILE A 174 -3.16 5.95 4.70
C ILE A 174 -1.88 6.38 3.98
N VAL A 175 -1.62 7.69 3.89
CA VAL A 175 -0.40 8.22 3.26
C VAL A 175 0.84 7.77 4.04
N ALA A 176 0.81 7.79 5.37
CA ALA A 176 1.89 7.27 6.21
C ALA A 176 2.13 5.78 5.89
N TYR A 177 1.07 4.97 5.93
CA TYR A 177 1.15 3.54 5.65
C TYR A 177 1.71 3.24 4.26
N MET A 178 1.26 3.97 3.22
CA MET A 178 1.77 3.84 1.86
C MET A 178 3.27 4.13 1.80
N ASN A 179 3.72 5.24 2.40
CA ASN A 179 5.13 5.62 2.40
C ASN A 179 6.00 4.59 3.14
N PHE A 180 5.50 4.03 4.25
CA PHE A 180 6.17 2.92 4.93
C PHE A 180 6.28 1.66 4.05
N LEU A 181 5.24 1.30 3.29
CA LEU A 181 5.31 0.17 2.38
C LEU A 181 6.28 0.41 1.21
N LEU A 182 6.33 1.64 0.69
CA LEU A 182 7.27 2.03 -0.36
C LEU A 182 8.72 2.01 0.13
N SER A 183 9.00 2.49 1.34
CA SER A 183 10.34 2.41 1.94
C SER A 183 10.78 0.95 2.12
N LYS A 184 9.87 0.07 2.59
CA LYS A 184 10.11 -1.38 2.69
C LYS A 184 10.42 -2.02 1.32
N GLU A 185 9.71 -1.63 0.28
CA GLU A 185 10.00 -2.10 -1.08
C GLU A 185 11.40 -1.66 -1.54
N ARG A 186 11.78 -0.40 -1.30
CA ARG A 186 13.14 0.09 -1.59
C ARG A 186 14.20 -0.66 -0.81
N ALA A 187 13.98 -0.93 0.48
CA ALA A 187 14.85 -1.79 1.29
C ALA A 187 15.04 -3.18 0.66
N GLY A 188 13.95 -3.77 0.17
CA GLY A 188 13.98 -5.08 -0.47
C GLY A 188 14.79 -5.09 -1.77
N ILE A 189 14.69 -4.05 -2.60
CA ILE A 189 15.46 -3.91 -3.83
C ILE A 189 16.92 -3.58 -3.52
N GLU A 190 17.17 -2.66 -2.57
CA GLU A 190 18.50 -2.31 -2.06
C GLU A 190 19.25 -3.56 -1.60
N ARG A 191 18.61 -4.42 -0.79
CA ARG A 191 19.17 -5.71 -0.35
C ARG A 191 19.55 -6.59 -1.54
N ALA A 192 18.71 -6.67 -2.57
CA ALA A 192 18.98 -7.50 -3.74
C ALA A 192 20.19 -6.98 -4.54
N VAL A 193 20.29 -5.66 -4.72
CA VAL A 193 21.45 -5.04 -5.38
C VAL A 193 22.71 -5.21 -4.54
N GLY A 194 22.66 -4.86 -3.25
CA GLY A 194 23.79 -4.92 -2.34
C GLY A 194 24.33 -6.33 -2.14
N SER A 195 23.46 -7.33 -1.98
CA SER A 195 23.90 -8.74 -1.83
C SER A 195 24.64 -9.24 -3.07
N ASN A 196 24.19 -8.87 -4.27
CA ASN A 196 24.87 -9.21 -5.52
C ASN A 196 26.22 -8.49 -5.63
N THR A 197 26.29 -7.21 -5.25
CA THR A 197 27.53 -6.45 -5.24
C THR A 197 28.55 -7.04 -4.26
N PHE A 198 28.14 -7.40 -3.04
CA PHE A 198 29.02 -8.07 -2.07
C PHE A 198 29.55 -9.41 -2.58
N ALA A 199 28.68 -10.22 -3.19
CA ALA A 199 29.10 -11.50 -3.78
C ALA A 199 30.10 -11.33 -4.92
N ALA A 200 29.91 -10.30 -5.76
CA ALA A 200 30.79 -9.98 -6.88
C ALA A 200 32.03 -9.17 -6.48
N LYS A 201 32.07 -8.62 -5.26
CA LYS A 201 33.07 -7.66 -4.74
C LYS A 201 33.22 -6.37 -5.58
N THR A 202 32.29 -6.10 -6.49
CA THR A 202 32.31 -4.91 -7.34
C THR A 202 30.90 -4.61 -7.85
N PHE A 203 30.61 -3.34 -8.13
CA PHE A 203 29.38 -2.95 -8.79
C PHE A 203 29.44 -3.26 -10.28
N ALA A 204 28.42 -3.93 -10.80
CA ALA A 204 28.22 -3.97 -12.25
C ALA A 204 27.91 -2.56 -12.80
N SER A 205 28.11 -2.38 -14.11
CA SER A 205 27.89 -1.10 -14.77
C SER A 205 26.51 -0.50 -14.45
N GLY A 206 26.49 0.75 -13.98
CA GLY A 206 25.28 1.48 -13.58
C GLY A 206 24.64 1.06 -12.24
N MET A 207 25.09 -0.03 -11.60
CA MET A 207 24.47 -0.53 -10.37
C MET A 207 24.78 0.31 -9.14
N TYR A 208 25.92 1.00 -9.10
CA TYR A 208 26.25 1.95 -8.03
C TYR A 208 25.23 3.11 -7.99
N VAL A 209 24.99 3.75 -9.14
CA VAL A 209 24.01 4.84 -9.27
C VAL A 209 22.61 4.36 -8.88
N LYS A 210 22.23 3.15 -9.32
CA LYS A 210 20.97 2.53 -8.92
C LYS A 210 20.89 2.29 -7.41
N TYR A 211 21.96 1.80 -6.79
CA TYR A 211 22.03 1.55 -5.35
C TYR A 211 21.89 2.84 -4.54
N LEU A 212 22.66 3.87 -4.90
CA LEU A 212 22.55 5.20 -4.30
C LEU A 212 21.12 5.78 -4.43
N GLY A 213 20.51 5.62 -5.61
CA GLY A 213 19.12 6.00 -5.84
C GLY A 213 18.15 5.29 -4.88
N LEU A 214 18.30 3.98 -4.68
CA LEU A 214 17.45 3.19 -3.78
C LEU A 214 17.57 3.63 -2.31
N VAL A 215 18.79 3.91 -1.84
CA VAL A 215 19.04 4.42 -0.48
C VAL A 215 18.35 5.78 -0.29
N ASN A 216 18.50 6.68 -1.26
CA ASN A 216 17.87 8.01 -1.21
C ASN A 216 16.34 7.93 -1.29
N GLU A 217 15.79 7.12 -2.19
CA GLU A 217 14.35 6.91 -2.30
C GLU A 217 13.78 6.32 -1.01
N GLN A 218 14.45 5.35 -0.40
CA GLN A 218 14.04 4.81 0.90
C GLN A 218 13.99 5.90 1.97
N LYS A 219 15.01 6.76 2.06
CA LYS A 219 15.05 7.87 3.00
C LYS A 219 13.87 8.83 2.78
N ILE A 220 13.61 9.22 1.52
CA ILE A 220 12.48 10.10 1.17
C ILE A 220 11.15 9.51 1.64
N PHE A 221 10.93 8.22 1.40
CA PHE A 221 9.71 7.55 1.84
C PHE A 221 9.61 7.46 3.37
N PHE A 222 10.72 7.21 4.09
CA PHE A 222 10.68 7.26 5.55
C PHE A 222 10.42 8.67 6.09
N ASP A 223 11.05 9.70 5.53
CA ASP A 223 10.82 11.09 5.92
C ASP A 223 9.33 11.45 5.74
N ALA A 224 8.74 11.07 4.59
CA ALA A 224 7.31 11.26 4.33
C ALA A 224 6.41 10.43 5.27
N PHE A 225 6.81 9.20 5.63
CA PHE A 225 6.10 8.42 6.65
C PHE A 225 6.08 9.15 7.99
N PHE A 226 7.23 9.65 8.48
CA PHE A 226 7.33 10.33 9.76
C PHE A 226 6.55 11.65 9.82
N MET A 227 6.35 12.34 8.70
CA MET A 227 5.49 13.54 8.65
C MET A 227 4.03 13.23 9.00
N TYR A 228 3.56 12.00 8.78
CA TYR A 228 2.15 11.62 8.95
C TYR A 228 1.92 10.48 9.95
N ALA A 229 2.99 9.85 10.48
CA ALA A 229 2.91 8.67 11.33
C ALA A 229 2.16 8.90 12.66
N GLY A 230 2.17 10.13 13.18
CA GLY A 230 1.62 10.46 14.50
C GLY A 230 2.20 9.54 15.59
N ASP A 231 1.33 8.98 16.43
CA ASP A 231 1.72 8.11 17.55
C ASP A 231 2.44 6.81 17.11
N ASN A 232 2.32 6.40 15.84
CA ASN A 232 3.00 5.20 15.33
C ASN A 232 4.51 5.36 15.23
N GLN A 233 5.03 6.59 15.30
CA GLN A 233 6.47 6.85 15.25
C GLN A 233 7.21 6.20 16.43
N THR A 234 6.63 6.21 17.63
CA THR A 234 7.24 5.59 18.82
C THR A 234 7.40 4.09 18.61
N PHE A 235 6.34 3.40 18.17
CA PHE A 235 6.38 1.98 17.86
C PHE A 235 7.42 1.66 16.77
N PHE A 236 7.49 2.48 15.71
CA PHE A 236 8.51 2.29 14.68
C PHE A 236 9.93 2.39 15.26
N ASN A 237 10.21 3.44 16.05
CA ASN A 237 11.53 3.67 16.63
C ASN A 237 11.94 2.54 17.59
N GLU A 238 11.00 2.00 18.37
CA GLU A 238 11.24 0.83 19.22
C GLU A 238 11.59 -0.41 18.40
N LYS A 239 10.91 -0.66 17.28
CA LYS A 239 11.14 -1.85 16.44
C LYS A 239 12.41 -1.74 15.60
N ILE A 240 12.78 -0.54 15.16
CA ILE A 240 13.98 -0.33 14.35
C ILE A 240 15.26 -0.25 15.20
N ASN A 241 15.13 -0.02 16.50
CA ASN A 241 16.25 -0.03 17.44
C ASN A 241 16.67 -1.46 17.80
N HIS A 242 17.04 -2.24 16.79
CA HIS A 242 17.52 -3.61 16.93
C HIS A 242 18.97 -3.70 16.42
N PRO A 243 19.90 -4.42 17.08
CA PRO A 243 21.31 -4.46 16.70
C PRO A 243 21.57 -4.79 15.22
N VAL A 244 20.78 -5.71 14.66
CA VAL A 244 20.82 -6.08 13.24
C VAL A 244 20.64 -4.89 12.28
N ILE A 245 19.88 -3.86 12.67
CA ILE A 245 19.69 -2.66 11.84
C ILE A 245 21.00 -1.86 11.76
N ASN A 246 21.77 -1.79 12.84
CA ASN A 246 23.07 -1.12 12.84
C ASN A 246 24.06 -1.86 11.92
N GLU A 247 24.07 -3.19 11.94
CA GLU A 247 24.88 -3.99 11.01
C GLU A 247 24.49 -3.74 9.55
N ILE A 248 23.20 -3.69 9.25
CA ILE A 248 22.71 -3.37 7.89
C ILE A 248 23.15 -1.97 7.47
N GLN A 249 23.11 -0.98 8.39
CA GLN A 249 23.55 0.37 8.11
C GLN A 249 25.06 0.42 7.83
N GLN A 250 25.88 -0.32 8.58
CA GLN A 250 27.32 -0.45 8.29
C GLN A 250 27.56 -1.09 6.92
N MET A 251 26.83 -2.16 6.57
CA MET A 251 26.92 -2.78 5.24
C MET A 251 26.55 -1.78 4.14
N ARG A 252 25.54 -0.94 4.37
CA ARG A 252 25.15 0.09 3.42
C ARG A 252 26.27 1.11 3.22
N GLU A 253 26.88 1.58 4.30
CA GLU A 253 27.99 2.54 4.25
C GLU A 253 29.23 1.97 3.56
N LEU A 254 29.50 0.67 3.68
CA LEU A 254 30.59 0.02 2.95
C LEU A 254 30.38 -0.01 1.42
N LEU A 255 29.14 0.09 0.96
CA LEU A 255 28.77 0.09 -0.46
C LEU A 255 28.63 1.49 -1.06
N LEU A 256 28.63 2.53 -0.22
CA LEU A 256 28.55 3.94 -0.62
C LEU A 256 29.94 4.57 -0.67
#